data_AF-A0AAN6JX81-F1
#
_entry.id   AF-A0AAN6JX81-F1
#
_cell.length_a   1.000
_cell.length_b   1.000
_cell.length_c   1.000
_cell.angle_alpha   90.00
_cell.angle_beta   90.00
_cell.angle_gamma   90.00
#
_symmetry.space_group_name_H-M   'P 1'
#
loop_
_entity.id
_entity.type
_entity.pdbx_description
1 polymer ?
#
loop_
_entity_poly.entity_id
_entity_poly.type
_entity_poly.pdbx_seq_one_letter_code
_entity_poly.pdbx_strand_id
1 'polypeptide(L)'
;MMHFSTTAFTAVAASLLTFASASTLTSPVLPSIVRNPYLSTWLANAREEPWTAWPMLYTGQSVGLAVLASVPSTSTVYPLHGRTQDSFDGSASQYNVSFPDFDLDIYIDVNGQWVSGNRGSEIEWSLAETDHADGKHLKTWRVKRREEQPFTEWADQAEWGTLHFPAPADVSHEAGTSGLLRQRFSRNSTLQNAVDSELRGIMEEEPVFVFSKHINLSSRSDDANTSSVNEASVLFTLAHIQDPVVQFASARGLTWMPSDSPTTTSTSKNSTNYLDIAALSARQVLGATSFSDTPQNPILFLKEMRSNGNSQIVDVIFPAFPFFPYTNPGWLAYLLEPLLEHILSGQYPNLYTMHDPGTHFPKMTDHVDGNDEYMPV
;
A
#
# COMPACT_ATOMS: atom_id res chain seq x y z
N MET A 1 54.71 3.51 37.29
CA MET A 1 54.87 3.25 35.84
C MET A 1 54.23 1.89 35.57
N MET A 2 52.95 1.87 35.19
CA MET A 2 52.23 0.67 34.76
C MET A 2 51.39 1.08 33.54
N HIS A 3 51.77 0.55 32.39
CA HIS A 3 51.00 0.69 31.14
C HIS A 3 49.84 -0.30 31.16
N PHE A 4 48.61 0.19 31.05
CA PHE A 4 47.45 -0.65 30.73
C PHE A 4 47.23 -0.61 29.21
N SER A 5 47.27 -1.79 28.61
CA SER A 5 47.02 -2.02 27.18
C SER A 5 45.53 -1.96 26.87
N THR A 6 45.13 -1.11 25.93
CA THR A 6 43.75 -0.82 25.52
C THR A 6 43.10 -1.87 24.58
N THR A 7 43.70 -3.04 24.40
CA THR A 7 43.28 -4.00 23.35
C THR A 7 42.33 -5.11 23.79
N ALA A 8 41.81 -5.12 25.01
CA ALA A 8 40.99 -6.24 25.51
C ALA A 8 39.46 -6.02 25.51
N PHE A 9 38.95 -4.82 25.20
CA PHE A 9 37.51 -4.52 25.31
C PHE A 9 36.69 -4.67 24.01
N THR A 10 37.32 -4.92 22.86
CA THR A 10 36.62 -5.06 21.58
C THR A 10 36.19 -6.50 21.26
N ALA A 11 36.67 -7.52 21.99
CA ALA A 11 36.43 -8.91 21.63
C ALA A 11 35.19 -9.56 22.27
N VAL A 12 34.54 -8.93 23.27
CA VAL A 12 33.40 -9.54 24.00
C VAL A 12 32.04 -9.00 23.54
N ALA A 13 32.00 -7.87 22.83
CA ALA A 13 30.75 -7.33 22.29
C ALA A 13 30.27 -8.01 20.99
N ALA A 14 31.10 -8.85 20.36
CA ALA A 14 30.81 -9.47 19.07
C ALA A 14 30.13 -10.85 19.15
N SER A 15 30.01 -11.45 20.33
CA SER A 15 29.55 -12.85 20.50
C SER A 15 28.11 -13.02 21.02
N LEU A 16 27.29 -11.96 20.99
CA LEU A 16 25.86 -12.01 21.35
C LEU A 16 24.94 -11.60 20.18
N LEU A 17 25.34 -11.92 18.94
CA LEU A 17 24.41 -11.97 17.82
C LEU A 17 23.55 -13.24 17.94
N THR A 18 22.56 -13.18 18.82
CA THR A 18 21.44 -14.12 18.78
C THR A 18 20.80 -14.04 17.40
N PHE A 19 20.75 -15.17 16.70
CA PHE A 19 19.93 -15.33 15.50
C PHE A 19 18.46 -15.27 15.94
N ALA A 20 17.92 -14.06 16.08
CA ALA A 20 16.50 -13.86 16.00
C ALA A 20 16.13 -14.10 14.54
N SER A 21 15.57 -15.29 14.24
CA SER A 21 14.77 -15.46 13.03
C SER A 21 13.67 -14.41 13.10
N ALA A 22 13.79 -13.36 12.29
CA ALA A 22 12.75 -12.36 12.16
C ALA A 22 11.51 -13.10 11.63
N SER A 23 10.50 -13.25 12.49
CA SER A 23 9.18 -13.76 12.09
C SER A 23 8.68 -12.93 10.92
N THR A 24 8.29 -13.55 9.81
CA THR A 24 7.58 -12.85 8.74
C THR A 24 6.26 -12.32 9.31
N LEU A 25 6.06 -11.01 9.29
CA LEU A 25 4.85 -10.37 9.78
C LEU A 25 3.70 -10.70 8.83
N THR A 26 2.93 -11.72 9.17
CA THR A 26 1.62 -11.96 8.56
C THR A 26 0.59 -11.19 9.36
N SER A 27 0.23 -9.99 8.89
CA SER A 27 -0.79 -9.16 9.53
C SER A 27 -2.03 -10.01 9.76
N PRO A 28 -2.66 -9.98 10.95
CA PRO A 28 -3.94 -10.64 11.14
C PRO A 28 -5.02 -10.01 10.27
N VAL A 29 -4.88 -8.72 9.92
CA VAL A 29 -5.93 -7.94 9.25
C VAL A 29 -5.43 -7.31 7.94
N LEU A 30 -6.23 -7.36 6.88
CA LEU A 30 -5.97 -6.69 5.60
C LEU A 30 -6.89 -5.48 5.41
N PRO A 31 -6.36 -4.29 5.11
CA PRO A 31 -7.18 -3.13 4.75
C PRO A 31 -7.86 -3.36 3.39
N SER A 32 -9.19 -3.25 3.34
CA SER A 32 -9.96 -3.34 2.10
C SER A 32 -10.28 -1.96 1.53
N ILE A 33 -10.85 -1.07 2.36
CA ILE A 33 -11.13 0.33 2.01
C ILE A 33 -10.68 1.17 3.18
N VAL A 34 -9.81 2.15 2.94
CA VAL A 34 -9.29 3.03 3.99
C VAL A 34 -9.40 4.47 3.50
N ARG A 35 -10.57 5.07 3.70
CA ARG A 35 -10.85 6.42 3.20
C ARG A 35 -10.99 7.47 4.30
N ASN A 36 -11.73 7.15 5.35
CA ASN A 36 -11.95 8.00 6.52
C ASN A 36 -12.51 7.15 7.68
N PRO A 37 -12.75 7.72 8.88
CA PRO A 37 -13.17 6.94 10.05
C PRO A 37 -14.52 6.25 9.94
N TYR A 38 -15.37 6.67 9.00
CA TYR A 38 -16.69 6.08 8.76
C TYR A 38 -16.72 5.12 7.56
N LEU A 39 -15.71 5.19 6.70
CA LEU A 39 -15.53 4.30 5.55
C LEU A 39 -14.13 3.68 5.62
N SER A 40 -13.98 2.81 6.61
CA SER A 40 -12.77 2.04 6.88
C SER A 40 -13.14 0.57 7.10
N THR A 41 -13.00 -0.25 6.05
CA THR A 41 -13.29 -1.68 6.09
C THR A 41 -12.01 -2.50 5.99
N TRP A 42 -11.98 -3.58 6.76
CA TRP A 42 -10.83 -4.45 6.94
C TRP A 42 -11.28 -5.91 6.91
N LEU A 43 -10.39 -6.81 6.52
CA LEU A 43 -10.62 -8.26 6.55
C LEU A 43 -9.84 -8.85 7.72
N ALA A 44 -10.52 -9.33 8.76
CA ALA A 44 -9.89 -9.79 10.01
C ALA A 44 -9.07 -11.07 9.93
N ASN A 45 -9.26 -11.85 8.87
CA ASN A 45 -8.55 -13.10 8.65
C ASN A 45 -7.75 -12.97 7.35
N ALA A 46 -6.77 -12.06 7.35
CA ALA A 46 -5.85 -11.86 6.23
C ALA A 46 -5.05 -13.11 5.82
N ARG A 47 -5.11 -14.15 6.65
CA ARG A 47 -4.42 -15.43 6.49
C ARG A 47 -5.29 -16.50 5.84
N GLU A 48 -6.56 -16.20 5.64
CA GLU A 48 -7.55 -17.07 5.01
C GLU A 48 -8.05 -16.42 3.72
N GLU A 49 -8.77 -17.18 2.91
CA GLU A 49 -9.24 -16.70 1.62
C GLU A 49 -10.27 -15.57 1.78
N PRO A 50 -10.27 -14.55 0.91
CA PRO A 50 -11.10 -13.35 1.10
C PRO A 50 -12.62 -13.58 1.13
N TRP A 51 -13.08 -14.78 0.77
CA TRP A 51 -14.49 -15.21 0.83
C TRP A 51 -14.85 -16.00 2.10
N THR A 52 -13.93 -16.28 3.03
CA THR A 52 -14.22 -17.00 4.28
C THR A 52 -14.83 -16.13 5.37
N ALA A 53 -14.61 -14.81 5.30
CA ALA A 53 -15.09 -13.83 6.26
C ALA A 53 -15.78 -12.63 5.59
N TRP A 54 -16.75 -12.03 6.28
CA TRP A 54 -17.25 -10.71 5.92
C TRP A 54 -16.22 -9.65 6.29
N PRO A 55 -16.03 -8.60 5.47
CA PRO A 55 -15.29 -7.41 5.89
C PRO A 55 -15.88 -6.83 7.17
N MET A 56 -15.08 -6.09 7.91
CA MET A 56 -15.50 -5.47 9.16
C MET A 56 -15.02 -4.03 9.27
N LEU A 57 -15.72 -3.25 10.08
CA LEU A 57 -15.20 -2.01 10.62
C LEU A 57 -14.12 -2.32 11.66
N TYR A 58 -13.29 -1.32 11.98
CA TYR A 58 -12.24 -1.45 12.99
C TYR A 58 -12.74 -1.92 14.37
N THR A 59 -14.02 -1.71 14.67
CA THR A 59 -14.68 -2.16 15.91
C THR A 59 -15.00 -3.66 15.93
N GLY A 60 -14.68 -4.39 14.85
CA GLY A 60 -14.98 -5.81 14.71
C GLY A 60 -16.38 -6.10 14.14
N GLN A 61 -17.20 -5.08 13.91
CA GLN A 61 -18.54 -5.27 13.33
C GLN A 61 -18.44 -5.60 11.83
N SER A 62 -18.99 -6.74 11.44
CA SER A 62 -19.07 -7.16 10.04
C SER A 62 -19.95 -6.22 9.21
N VAL A 63 -19.54 -5.99 7.96
CA VAL A 63 -20.23 -5.19 6.96
C VAL A 63 -20.41 -6.03 5.70
N GLY A 64 -21.61 -6.00 5.14
CA GLY A 64 -21.91 -6.63 3.86
C GLY A 64 -21.19 -5.93 2.71
N LEU A 65 -20.08 -6.51 2.25
CA LEU A 65 -19.37 -6.11 1.05
C LEU A 65 -18.93 -7.38 0.33
N ALA A 66 -19.53 -7.61 -0.83
CA ALA A 66 -19.48 -8.86 -1.56
C ALA A 66 -18.91 -8.66 -2.96
N VAL A 67 -18.09 -9.61 -3.42
CA VAL A 67 -17.61 -9.66 -4.81
C VAL A 67 -17.81 -11.07 -5.36
N LEU A 68 -18.42 -11.16 -6.54
CA LEU A 68 -18.70 -12.40 -7.27
C LEU A 68 -18.13 -12.29 -8.68
N ALA A 69 -17.54 -13.38 -9.18
CA ALA A 69 -17.36 -13.57 -10.62
C ALA A 69 -18.36 -14.61 -11.12
N SER A 70 -18.93 -14.39 -12.31
CA SER A 70 -19.82 -15.37 -12.94
C SER A 70 -19.33 -15.71 -14.34
N VAL A 71 -19.43 -16.99 -14.69
CA VAL A 71 -19.20 -17.50 -16.05
C VAL A 71 -20.55 -17.99 -16.60
N PRO A 72 -21.28 -17.15 -17.35
CA PRO A 72 -22.65 -17.45 -17.76
C PRO A 72 -22.80 -18.68 -18.64
N SER A 73 -21.79 -18.97 -19.47
CA SER A 73 -21.78 -20.14 -20.37
C SER A 73 -21.78 -21.47 -19.63
N THR A 74 -21.33 -21.49 -18.36
CA THR A 74 -21.27 -22.68 -17.51
C THR A 74 -22.24 -22.59 -16.33
N SER A 75 -22.99 -21.50 -16.19
CA SER A 75 -23.81 -21.19 -15.00
C SER A 75 -23.03 -21.29 -13.69
N THR A 76 -21.73 -20.94 -13.73
CA THR A 76 -20.84 -21.00 -12.57
C THR A 76 -20.70 -19.63 -11.92
N VAL A 77 -20.67 -19.60 -10.60
CA VAL A 77 -20.45 -18.39 -9.80
C VAL A 77 -19.33 -18.65 -8.78
N TYR A 78 -18.36 -17.74 -8.73
CA TYR A 78 -17.18 -17.77 -7.86
C TYR A 78 -17.27 -16.66 -6.81
N PRO A 79 -17.35 -17.00 -5.51
CA PRO A 79 -17.10 -16.09 -4.41
C PRO A 79 -15.68 -15.54 -4.46
N LEU A 80 -15.53 -14.22 -4.53
CA LEU A 80 -14.22 -13.56 -4.51
C LEU A 80 -14.01 -12.74 -3.22
N HIS A 81 -15.08 -12.25 -2.60
CA HIS A 81 -15.00 -11.49 -1.34
C HIS A 81 -16.31 -11.53 -0.56
N GLY A 82 -16.24 -11.61 0.78
CA GLY A 82 -17.38 -11.37 1.66
C GLY A 82 -18.46 -12.46 1.67
N ARG A 83 -18.07 -13.72 1.92
CA ARG A 83 -18.98 -14.87 2.20
C ARG A 83 -20.27 -14.95 1.37
N THR A 84 -20.21 -14.60 0.09
CA THR A 84 -21.38 -14.57 -0.79
C THR A 84 -22.05 -15.93 -0.93
N GLN A 85 -21.29 -17.01 -0.75
CA GLN A 85 -21.77 -18.38 -0.78
C GLN A 85 -22.81 -18.69 0.30
N ASP A 86 -22.85 -17.94 1.40
CA ASP A 86 -23.86 -18.13 2.45
C ASP A 86 -25.29 -17.80 1.96
N SER A 87 -25.40 -17.01 0.88
CA SER A 87 -26.69 -16.60 0.29
C SER A 87 -27.18 -17.56 -0.80
N PHE A 88 -26.40 -18.59 -1.12
CA PHE A 88 -26.75 -19.59 -2.12
C PHE A 88 -27.55 -20.72 -1.48
N ASP A 89 -28.70 -21.04 -2.09
CA ASP A 89 -29.49 -22.20 -1.71
C ASP A 89 -28.77 -23.44 -2.26
N GLY A 90 -28.15 -24.21 -1.37
CA GLY A 90 -27.44 -25.44 -1.70
C GLY A 90 -28.32 -26.53 -2.35
N SER A 91 -29.64 -26.31 -2.44
CA SER A 91 -30.60 -27.19 -3.12
C SER A 91 -31.11 -26.65 -4.47
N ALA A 92 -30.76 -25.43 -4.87
CA ALA A 92 -31.25 -24.81 -6.09
C ALA A 92 -30.51 -25.33 -7.34
N SER A 93 -31.26 -25.94 -8.25
CA SER A 93 -30.77 -26.52 -9.52
C SER A 93 -30.35 -25.50 -10.59
N GLN A 94 -30.25 -24.20 -10.25
CA GLN A 94 -30.02 -23.11 -11.20
C GLN A 94 -28.55 -22.64 -11.30
N TYR A 95 -27.68 -23.01 -10.37
CA TYR A 95 -26.27 -22.62 -10.38
C TYR A 95 -25.40 -23.64 -9.66
N ASN A 96 -24.18 -23.84 -10.16
CA ASN A 96 -23.20 -24.73 -9.54
C ASN A 96 -22.14 -23.87 -8.83
N VAL A 97 -21.94 -24.11 -7.52
CA VAL A 97 -20.85 -23.47 -6.76
C VAL A 97 -19.64 -24.38 -6.87
N SER A 98 -18.68 -24.01 -7.70
CA SER A 98 -17.42 -24.73 -7.88
C SER A 98 -16.25 -23.86 -7.46
N PHE A 99 -15.32 -24.44 -6.71
CA PHE A 99 -14.01 -23.84 -6.46
C PHE A 99 -13.12 -24.11 -7.68
N PRO A 100 -12.23 -23.19 -8.08
CA PRO A 100 -11.43 -23.34 -9.29
C PRO A 100 -10.54 -24.59 -9.20
N ASP A 101 -10.75 -25.54 -10.12
CA ASP A 101 -9.97 -26.77 -10.34
C ASP A 101 -9.24 -26.77 -11.70
N PHE A 102 -9.15 -25.59 -12.31
CA PHE A 102 -8.55 -25.37 -13.62
C PHE A 102 -7.36 -24.42 -13.50
N ASP A 103 -6.39 -24.60 -14.39
CA ASP A 103 -5.22 -23.72 -14.46
C ASP A 103 -5.63 -22.31 -14.90
N LEU A 104 -4.97 -21.30 -14.34
CA LEU A 104 -5.28 -19.89 -14.56
C LEU A 104 -4.06 -19.18 -15.16
N ASP A 105 -4.29 -18.36 -16.19
CA ASP A 105 -3.30 -17.41 -16.67
C ASP A 105 -3.66 -16.00 -16.22
N ILE A 106 -2.78 -15.37 -15.44
CA ILE A 106 -2.91 -13.98 -15.00
C ILE A 106 -2.11 -13.09 -15.95
N TYR A 107 -2.73 -12.03 -16.46
CA TYR A 107 -2.09 -10.98 -17.26
C TYR A 107 -2.26 -9.63 -16.56
N ILE A 108 -1.17 -8.87 -16.48
CA ILE A 108 -1.18 -7.51 -15.95
C ILE A 108 -0.26 -6.64 -16.80
N ASP A 109 -0.74 -5.46 -17.18
CA ASP A 109 0.05 -4.48 -17.91
C ASP A 109 -0.08 -3.07 -17.35
N VAL A 110 0.93 -2.25 -17.63
CA VAL A 110 0.98 -0.82 -17.37
C VAL A 110 1.44 -0.10 -18.64
N ASN A 111 1.08 1.16 -18.84
CA ASN A 111 1.50 1.96 -19.99
C ASN A 111 2.25 3.23 -19.55
N GLY A 112 2.59 4.08 -20.52
CA GLY A 112 3.29 5.34 -20.26
C GLY A 112 2.52 6.40 -19.48
N GLN A 113 1.20 6.28 -19.27
CA GLN A 113 0.42 7.28 -18.55
C GLN A 113 0.71 7.31 -17.04
N TRP A 114 1.49 6.35 -16.52
CA TRP A 114 1.94 6.37 -15.14
C TRP A 114 3.07 7.37 -14.87
N VAL A 115 3.77 7.85 -15.92
CA VAL A 115 4.97 8.71 -15.78
C VAL A 115 4.76 10.15 -16.30
N SER A 116 3.58 10.46 -16.83
CA SER A 116 3.22 11.80 -17.33
C SER A 116 1.71 11.89 -17.52
N GLY A 117 1.12 13.02 -17.15
CA GLY A 117 -0.26 13.36 -17.49
C GLY A 117 -0.41 13.82 -18.94
N ASN A 118 0.69 14.25 -19.57
CA ASN A 118 0.71 14.60 -20.97
C ASN A 118 0.84 13.35 -21.85
N ARG A 119 -0.28 12.91 -22.43
CA ARG A 119 -0.37 11.74 -23.32
C ARG A 119 0.50 11.81 -24.59
N GLY A 120 1.04 12.98 -24.93
CA GLY A 120 1.99 13.18 -26.03
C GLY A 120 3.47 13.08 -25.63
N SER A 121 3.79 12.88 -24.35
CA SER A 121 5.17 12.78 -23.88
C SER A 121 5.89 11.57 -24.49
N GLU A 122 7.16 11.76 -24.85
CA GLU A 122 8.06 10.66 -25.19
C GLU A 122 8.54 9.94 -23.93
N ILE A 123 8.55 8.62 -23.97
CA ILE A 123 9.01 7.78 -22.86
C ILE A 123 10.17 6.89 -23.31
N GLU A 124 10.91 6.42 -22.33
CA GLU A 124 11.89 5.36 -22.48
C GLU A 124 11.65 4.27 -21.45
N TRP A 125 12.04 3.04 -21.78
CA TRP A 125 11.85 1.90 -20.90
C TRP A 125 12.98 0.89 -21.02
N SER A 126 13.12 0.08 -19.98
CA SER A 126 14.02 -1.07 -19.94
C SER A 126 13.48 -2.14 -19.00
N LEU A 127 13.88 -3.40 -19.22
CA LEU A 127 13.70 -4.47 -18.27
C LEU A 127 15.03 -4.72 -17.55
N ALA A 128 15.03 -4.60 -16.23
CA ALA A 128 16.17 -4.95 -15.39
C ALA A 128 15.91 -6.29 -14.70
N GLU A 129 16.90 -7.17 -14.72
CA GLU A 129 16.93 -8.40 -13.93
C GLU A 129 17.91 -8.20 -12.77
N THR A 130 17.48 -8.48 -11.54
CA THR A 130 18.27 -8.20 -10.33
C THR A 130 18.27 -9.41 -9.40
N ASP A 131 19.47 -9.87 -9.08
CA ASP A 131 19.71 -10.86 -8.03
C ASP A 131 19.79 -10.20 -6.66
N HIS A 132 19.06 -10.76 -5.70
CA HIS A 132 19.11 -10.34 -4.31
C HIS A 132 19.90 -11.33 -3.45
N ALA A 133 20.50 -10.82 -2.37
CA ALA A 133 21.32 -11.60 -1.46
C ALA A 133 20.57 -12.75 -0.74
N ASP A 134 19.23 -12.70 -0.71
CA ASP A 134 18.37 -13.78 -0.21
C ASP A 134 18.07 -14.85 -1.26
N GLY A 135 18.75 -14.79 -2.42
CA GLY A 135 18.59 -15.74 -3.53
C GLY A 135 17.36 -15.47 -4.40
N LYS A 136 16.60 -14.39 -4.13
CA LYS A 136 15.47 -14.00 -4.99
C LYS A 136 15.98 -13.28 -6.23
N HIS A 137 15.30 -13.53 -7.34
CA HIS A 137 15.55 -12.87 -8.61
C HIS A 137 14.29 -12.12 -9.03
N LEU A 138 14.43 -10.85 -9.39
CA LEU A 138 13.31 -10.00 -9.80
C LEU A 138 13.52 -9.47 -11.22
N LYS A 139 12.44 -9.47 -11.99
CA LYS A 139 12.30 -8.74 -13.25
C LYS A 139 11.63 -7.41 -12.95
N THR A 140 12.19 -6.30 -13.41
CA THR A 140 11.65 -4.96 -13.13
C THR A 140 11.59 -4.15 -14.40
N TRP A 141 10.38 -3.80 -14.84
CA TRP A 141 10.19 -2.76 -15.83
C TRP A 141 10.52 -1.40 -15.21
N ARG A 142 11.37 -0.63 -15.89
CA ARG A 142 11.68 0.76 -15.56
C ARG A 142 11.21 1.63 -16.70
N VAL A 143 10.30 2.56 -16.43
CA VAL A 143 9.71 3.43 -17.44
C VAL A 143 9.78 4.86 -16.93
N LYS A 144 10.16 5.81 -17.77
CA LYS A 144 10.18 7.23 -17.44
C LYS A 144 10.02 8.08 -18.69
N ARG A 145 9.78 9.38 -18.50
CA ARG A 145 9.86 10.33 -19.62
C ARG A 145 11.29 10.40 -20.15
N ARG A 146 11.44 10.50 -21.47
CA ARG A 146 12.74 10.69 -22.12
C ARG A 146 13.35 12.04 -21.72
N GLU A 147 12.51 13.07 -21.64
CA GLU A 147 12.85 14.39 -21.12
C GLU A 147 12.02 14.64 -19.85
N GLU A 148 12.63 14.41 -18.69
CA GLU A 148 12.01 14.68 -17.40
C GLU A 148 11.95 16.18 -17.13
N GLN A 149 10.85 16.64 -16.51
CA GLN A 149 10.64 18.04 -16.15
C GLN A 149 10.45 18.14 -14.62
N PRO A 150 11.56 18.22 -13.85
CA PRO A 150 11.50 18.25 -12.40
C PRO A 150 10.62 19.38 -11.86
N PHE A 151 9.84 19.07 -10.82
CA PHE A 151 8.94 20.00 -10.14
C PHE A 151 7.87 20.63 -11.04
N THR A 152 7.47 19.94 -12.10
CA THR A 152 6.37 20.37 -12.98
C THR A 152 5.29 19.31 -13.06
N GLU A 153 4.07 19.75 -13.34
CA GLU A 153 2.91 18.89 -13.44
C GLU A 153 2.14 19.16 -14.73
N TRP A 154 1.47 18.12 -15.24
CA TRP A 154 0.47 18.22 -16.28
C TRP A 154 -0.80 17.52 -15.79
N ALA A 155 -1.92 18.25 -15.73
CA ALA A 155 -3.19 17.74 -15.20
C ALA A 155 -3.05 17.09 -13.82
N ASP A 156 -2.37 17.79 -12.90
CA ASP A 156 -2.10 17.37 -11.52
C ASP A 156 -1.29 16.06 -11.39
N GLN A 157 -0.54 15.69 -12.44
CA GLN A 157 0.39 14.58 -12.43
C GLN A 157 1.82 15.06 -12.67
N ALA A 158 2.75 14.55 -11.87
CA ALA A 158 4.16 14.90 -12.01
C ALA A 158 4.73 14.49 -13.37
N GLU A 159 5.55 15.39 -13.92
CA GLU A 159 6.19 15.26 -15.22
C GLU A 159 7.67 14.82 -15.10
N TRP A 160 8.04 14.20 -13.98
CA TRP A 160 9.32 13.55 -13.72
C TRP A 160 9.16 12.40 -12.72
N GLY A 161 10.09 11.47 -12.74
CA GLY A 161 10.06 10.24 -11.96
C GLY A 161 10.08 8.99 -12.84
N THR A 162 10.48 7.88 -12.22
CA THR A 162 10.56 6.57 -12.86
C THR A 162 9.53 5.63 -12.26
N LEU A 163 8.68 5.04 -13.12
CA LEU A 163 7.87 3.89 -12.78
C LEU A 163 8.77 2.66 -12.69
N HIS A 164 8.70 1.98 -11.55
CA HIS A 164 9.23 0.65 -11.31
C HIS A 164 8.05 -0.31 -11.18
N PHE A 165 8.03 -1.34 -12.03
CA PHE A 165 7.05 -2.41 -11.99
C PHE A 165 7.79 -3.75 -11.86
N PRO A 166 8.10 -4.21 -10.62
CA PRO A 166 8.77 -5.47 -10.36
C PRO A 166 7.82 -6.66 -10.31
N ALA A 167 8.34 -7.83 -10.71
CA ALA A 167 7.70 -9.13 -10.58
C ALA A 167 8.75 -10.24 -10.31
N PRO A 168 8.32 -11.40 -9.77
CA PRO A 168 9.15 -12.58 -9.60
C PRO A 168 9.79 -13.08 -10.90
N ALA A 169 10.94 -13.74 -10.82
CA ALA A 169 11.66 -14.28 -11.99
C ALA A 169 10.84 -15.24 -12.87
N ASP A 170 9.92 -15.97 -12.26
CA ASP A 170 9.14 -17.05 -12.87
C ASP A 170 7.85 -16.57 -13.56
N VAL A 171 7.72 -15.25 -13.78
CA VAL A 171 6.71 -14.67 -14.67
C VAL A 171 7.27 -14.53 -16.08
N SER A 172 6.39 -14.63 -17.07
CA SER A 172 6.70 -14.21 -18.44
C SER A 172 6.54 -12.70 -18.57
N HIS A 173 7.27 -12.07 -19.49
CA HIS A 173 7.24 -10.63 -19.71
C HIS A 173 7.09 -10.29 -21.18
N GLU A 174 6.58 -9.09 -21.49
CA GLU A 174 6.69 -8.52 -22.83
C GLU A 174 6.50 -7.00 -22.81
N ALA A 175 7.19 -6.29 -23.70
CA ALA A 175 6.83 -4.91 -24.05
C ALA A 175 6.41 -4.85 -25.53
N GLY A 176 5.42 -4.02 -25.84
CA GLY A 176 4.91 -3.88 -27.22
C GLY A 176 3.56 -3.15 -27.28
N THR A 177 2.93 -3.15 -28.46
CA THR A 177 1.66 -2.45 -28.69
C THR A 177 0.48 -3.08 -27.93
N SER A 178 -0.24 -2.27 -27.14
CA SER A 178 -1.33 -2.70 -26.25
C SER A 178 -2.36 -3.62 -26.92
N GLY A 179 -2.90 -3.22 -28.07
CA GLY A 179 -3.93 -3.98 -28.78
C GLY A 179 -3.46 -5.35 -29.26
N LEU A 180 -2.21 -5.44 -29.75
CA LEU A 180 -1.64 -6.70 -30.26
C LEU A 180 -1.36 -7.68 -29.13
N LEU A 181 -0.77 -7.20 -28.02
CA LEU A 181 -0.44 -8.03 -26.87
C LEU A 181 -1.69 -8.57 -26.19
N ARG A 182 -2.66 -7.71 -25.89
CA ARG A 182 -3.93 -8.11 -25.24
C ARG A 182 -4.71 -9.10 -26.11
N GLN A 183 -4.79 -8.87 -27.43
CA GLN A 183 -5.48 -9.78 -28.35
C GLN A 183 -4.77 -11.13 -28.49
N ARG A 184 -3.44 -11.15 -28.52
CA ARG A 184 -2.68 -12.40 -28.61
C ARG A 184 -2.78 -13.19 -27.32
N PHE A 185 -2.64 -12.53 -26.18
CA PHE A 185 -2.81 -13.17 -24.88
C PHE A 185 -4.22 -13.73 -24.71
N SER A 186 -5.27 -13.00 -25.11
CA SER A 186 -6.65 -13.50 -25.02
C SER A 186 -6.92 -14.77 -25.84
N ARG A 187 -6.08 -15.07 -26.83
CA ARG A 187 -6.22 -16.26 -27.70
C ARG A 187 -5.33 -17.41 -27.27
N ASN A 188 -4.09 -17.10 -26.85
CA ASN A 188 -3.03 -18.10 -26.69
C ASN A 188 -2.44 -18.14 -25.26
N SER A 189 -2.90 -17.29 -24.35
CA SER A 189 -2.40 -17.16 -22.97
C SER A 189 -0.87 -17.04 -22.84
N THR A 190 -0.19 -16.52 -23.86
CA THR A 190 1.28 -16.57 -23.95
C THR A 190 1.89 -15.22 -24.27
N LEU A 191 3.02 -14.96 -23.60
CA LEU A 191 3.96 -13.88 -23.88
C LEU A 191 5.27 -14.47 -24.44
N GLN A 192 6.06 -13.62 -25.08
CA GLN A 192 7.26 -14.02 -25.83
C GLN A 192 8.57 -13.77 -25.07
N ASN A 193 8.54 -13.16 -23.87
CA ASN A 193 9.74 -12.75 -23.15
C ASN A 193 10.62 -11.81 -23.98
N ALA A 194 9.97 -10.83 -24.62
CA ALA A 194 10.60 -9.87 -25.52
C ALA A 194 10.48 -8.44 -24.98
N VAL A 195 11.54 -7.66 -25.16
CA VAL A 195 11.55 -6.23 -24.84
C VAL A 195 11.55 -5.47 -26.16
N ASP A 196 10.49 -4.71 -26.40
CA ASP A 196 10.43 -3.75 -27.50
C ASP A 196 11.54 -2.70 -27.33
N SER A 197 12.33 -2.48 -28.38
CA SER A 197 13.46 -1.53 -28.38
C SER A 197 13.12 -0.21 -29.08
N GLU A 198 11.95 -0.10 -29.70
CA GLU A 198 11.51 1.10 -30.41
C GLU A 198 10.83 2.08 -29.45
N LEU A 199 11.65 2.89 -28.78
CA LEU A 199 11.19 3.89 -27.80
C LEU A 199 10.36 4.99 -28.48
N ARG A 200 9.15 5.23 -27.97
CA ARG A 200 8.16 6.13 -28.60
C ARG A 200 7.25 6.85 -27.60
N GLY A 201 6.32 7.67 -28.09
CA GLY A 201 5.35 8.40 -27.26
C GLY A 201 4.34 7.50 -26.53
N ILE A 202 3.77 8.01 -25.43
CA ILE A 202 2.81 7.27 -24.58
C ILE A 202 1.63 6.69 -25.37
N MET A 203 1.11 7.43 -26.34
CA MET A 203 -0.03 7.01 -27.16
C MET A 203 0.35 6.63 -28.60
N GLU A 204 1.63 6.68 -28.95
CA GLU A 204 2.13 6.24 -30.25
C GLU A 204 2.30 4.73 -30.23
N GLU A 205 1.44 4.00 -30.95
CA GLU A 205 1.36 2.53 -30.87
C GLU A 205 1.41 2.04 -29.40
N GLU A 206 0.57 2.67 -28.57
CA GLU A 206 0.53 2.59 -27.09
C GLU A 206 1.40 1.46 -26.52
N PRO A 207 2.66 1.75 -26.14
CA PRO A 207 3.52 0.76 -25.54
C PRO A 207 2.97 0.37 -24.16
N VAL A 208 2.84 -0.93 -23.94
CA VAL A 208 2.53 -1.51 -22.63
C VAL A 208 3.66 -2.43 -22.16
N PHE A 209 3.81 -2.51 -20.86
CA PHE A 209 4.83 -3.30 -20.15
C PHE A 209 4.11 -4.36 -19.35
N VAL A 210 4.30 -5.62 -19.75
CA VAL A 210 3.43 -6.72 -19.36
C VAL A 210 4.19 -7.74 -18.54
N PHE A 211 3.51 -8.30 -17.54
CA PHE A 211 3.83 -9.61 -17.00
C PHE A 211 2.65 -10.57 -17.11
N SER A 212 2.96 -11.87 -17.26
CA SER A 212 1.97 -12.93 -17.10
C SER A 212 2.47 -14.09 -16.26
N LYS A 213 1.54 -14.72 -15.54
CA LYS A 213 1.81 -15.88 -14.70
C LYS A 213 0.79 -16.97 -14.95
N HIS A 214 1.26 -18.11 -15.40
CA HIS A 214 0.50 -19.35 -15.40
C HIS A 214 0.49 -19.93 -13.99
N ILE A 215 -0.70 -20.27 -13.50
CA ILE A 215 -0.95 -20.86 -12.19
C ILE A 215 -1.59 -22.22 -12.42
N ASN A 216 -0.90 -23.27 -12.00
CA ASN A 216 -1.43 -24.62 -12.03
C ASN A 216 -2.24 -24.88 -10.75
N LEU A 217 -3.55 -24.97 -10.89
CA LEU A 217 -4.48 -25.27 -9.79
C LEU A 217 -5.13 -26.63 -9.95
N SER A 218 -5.09 -27.21 -11.16
CA SER A 218 -5.72 -28.48 -11.44
C SER A 218 -5.14 -29.63 -10.62
N SER A 219 -5.99 -30.36 -9.89
CA SER A 219 -5.57 -31.55 -9.16
C SER A 219 -5.31 -32.68 -10.16
N ARG A 220 -4.04 -33.00 -10.39
CA ARG A 220 -3.68 -34.31 -10.96
C ARG A 220 -3.68 -35.34 -9.83
N SER A 221 -4.84 -35.83 -9.43
CA SER A 221 -4.95 -36.96 -8.51
C SER A 221 -5.37 -38.23 -9.25
N ASP A 222 -4.42 -39.14 -9.47
CA ASP A 222 -4.69 -40.54 -9.81
C ASP A 222 -5.21 -41.35 -8.59
N ASP A 223 -5.17 -40.76 -7.38
CA ASP A 223 -5.66 -41.36 -6.14
C ASP A 223 -6.85 -40.59 -5.56
N ALA A 224 -8.02 -41.23 -5.56
CA ALA A 224 -9.31 -40.68 -5.15
C ALA A 224 -9.48 -40.43 -3.62
N ASN A 225 -8.40 -40.39 -2.84
CA ASN A 225 -8.49 -40.42 -1.37
C ASN A 225 -7.75 -39.30 -0.61
N THR A 226 -7.19 -38.32 -1.30
CA THR A 226 -6.58 -37.13 -0.67
C THR A 226 -6.94 -35.88 -1.47
N SER A 227 -7.91 -35.11 -0.98
CA SER A 227 -8.26 -33.78 -1.50
C SER A 227 -7.21 -32.77 -1.02
N SER A 228 -6.02 -32.72 -1.65
CA SER A 228 -5.06 -31.63 -1.42
C SER A 228 -5.49 -30.42 -2.25
N VAL A 229 -5.78 -29.30 -1.58
CA VAL A 229 -6.03 -28.01 -2.25
C VAL A 229 -4.70 -27.49 -2.79
N ASN A 230 -4.64 -27.22 -4.10
CA ASN A 230 -3.48 -26.58 -4.70
C ASN A 230 -3.59 -25.07 -4.46
N GLU A 231 -2.60 -24.49 -3.77
CA GLU A 231 -2.51 -23.06 -3.52
C GLU A 231 -1.33 -22.45 -4.29
N ALA A 232 -1.53 -21.24 -4.80
CA ALA A 232 -0.50 -20.49 -5.50
C ALA A 232 -0.67 -18.98 -5.28
N SER A 233 0.46 -18.27 -5.25
CA SER A 233 0.48 -16.81 -5.11
C SER A 233 1.54 -16.18 -6.02
N VAL A 234 1.27 -14.96 -6.46
CA VAL A 234 2.19 -14.12 -7.22
C VAL A 234 2.01 -12.68 -6.78
N LEU A 235 3.10 -11.94 -6.62
CA LEU A 235 3.08 -10.54 -6.19
C LEU A 235 3.65 -9.64 -7.30
N PHE A 236 2.83 -8.69 -7.75
CA PHE A 236 3.26 -7.59 -8.62
C PHE A 236 3.28 -6.30 -7.79
N THR A 237 4.31 -5.48 -7.94
CA THR A 237 4.44 -4.22 -7.19
C THR A 237 4.48 -3.06 -8.17
N LEU A 238 3.81 -1.94 -7.87
CA LEU A 238 3.95 -0.70 -8.64
C LEU A 238 4.55 0.37 -7.73
N ALA A 239 5.58 1.06 -8.20
CA ALA A 239 6.17 2.20 -7.52
C ALA A 239 6.53 3.28 -8.53
N HIS A 240 6.24 4.54 -8.22
CA HIS A 240 6.70 5.69 -8.99
C HIS A 240 7.66 6.48 -8.12
N ILE A 241 8.94 6.50 -8.47
CA ILE A 241 10.00 7.07 -7.65
C ILE A 241 10.48 8.36 -8.31
N GLN A 242 10.44 9.44 -7.53
CA GLN A 242 10.91 10.75 -7.95
C GLN A 242 12.20 11.07 -7.22
N ASP A 243 13.20 11.53 -7.94
CA ASP A 243 14.43 12.09 -7.39
C ASP A 243 14.84 13.29 -8.24
N PRO A 244 14.72 14.53 -7.75
CA PRO A 244 14.31 14.95 -6.40
C PRO A 244 12.81 14.81 -6.13
N VAL A 245 12.40 14.82 -4.85
CA VAL A 245 10.99 14.66 -4.43
C VAL A 245 10.27 16.00 -4.27
N VAL A 246 10.90 16.94 -3.56
CA VAL A 246 10.30 18.25 -3.24
C VAL A 246 11.35 19.35 -3.34
N GLN A 247 10.92 20.52 -3.82
CA GLN A 247 11.65 21.77 -3.70
C GLN A 247 10.98 22.63 -2.60
N PHE A 248 11.75 23.10 -1.62
CA PHE A 248 11.23 23.95 -0.55
C PHE A 248 12.14 25.14 -0.25
N ALA A 249 11.54 26.23 0.24
CA ALA A 249 12.26 27.40 0.70
C ALA A 249 12.71 27.19 2.16
N SER A 250 14.01 27.00 2.36
CA SER A 250 14.61 26.92 3.70
C SER A 250 15.12 28.30 4.15
N ALA A 251 15.43 28.45 5.45
CA ALA A 251 16.11 29.64 5.98
C ALA A 251 17.47 29.95 5.33
N ARG A 252 18.02 29.01 4.53
CA ARG A 252 19.26 29.15 3.77
C ARG A 252 19.03 29.34 2.25
N GLY A 253 17.78 29.45 1.80
CA GLY A 253 17.40 29.55 0.38
C GLY A 253 16.67 28.30 -0.15
N LEU A 254 16.34 28.31 -1.44
CA LEU A 254 15.70 27.19 -2.13
C LEU A 254 16.60 25.95 -2.08
N THR A 255 16.10 24.88 -1.45
CA THR A 255 16.82 23.62 -1.28
C THR A 255 16.00 22.47 -1.86
N TRP A 256 16.71 21.51 -2.44
CA TRP A 256 16.15 20.36 -3.12
C TRP A 256 16.26 19.19 -2.15
N MET A 257 15.15 18.50 -1.89
CA MET A 257 15.18 17.30 -1.09
C MET A 257 15.32 16.10 -2.03
N PRO A 258 16.46 15.39 -1.99
CA PRO A 258 16.60 14.17 -2.75
C PRO A 258 15.58 13.15 -2.28
N SER A 259 15.24 12.24 -3.17
CA SER A 259 14.66 10.98 -2.75
C SER A 259 15.66 10.29 -1.83
N ASP A 260 15.25 9.88 -0.63
CA ASP A 260 15.84 8.68 -0.03
C ASP A 260 15.32 7.48 -0.85
N SER A 261 15.69 7.45 -2.14
CA SER A 261 15.63 6.21 -2.89
C SER A 261 16.56 5.24 -2.18
N PRO A 262 16.16 3.97 -2.02
CA PRO A 262 17.08 2.97 -1.52
C PRO A 262 18.19 2.84 -2.55
N THR A 263 19.24 3.66 -2.45
CA THR A 263 20.55 3.28 -2.95
C THR A 263 20.79 1.89 -2.39
N THR A 264 21.16 0.99 -3.29
CA THR A 264 21.59 -0.37 -3.07
C THR A 264 22.84 -0.42 -2.18
N THR A 265 22.73 0.09 -0.96
CA THR A 265 23.56 -0.30 0.17
C THR A 265 22.82 -1.45 0.79
N SER A 266 23.40 -2.65 0.67
CA SER A 266 23.10 -3.86 1.43
C SER A 266 21.85 -3.74 2.30
N THR A 267 20.76 -4.42 1.92
CA THR A 267 19.72 -4.81 2.87
C THR A 267 20.37 -5.67 3.94
N SER A 268 21.05 -5.02 4.89
CA SER A 268 21.32 -5.57 6.20
C SER A 268 19.97 -5.70 6.86
N LYS A 269 19.25 -6.80 6.58
CA LYS A 269 18.15 -7.30 7.41
C LYS A 269 17.15 -6.26 7.94
N ASN A 270 16.80 -5.21 7.19
CA ASN A 270 15.54 -4.52 7.44
C ASN A 270 14.46 -5.35 6.75
N SER A 271 13.94 -6.29 7.54
CA SER A 271 12.98 -7.32 7.13
C SER A 271 11.82 -6.71 6.34
N THR A 272 11.32 -7.40 5.33
CA THR A 272 10.05 -7.12 4.62
C THR A 272 8.92 -6.68 5.57
N ASN A 273 8.91 -7.22 6.78
CA ASN A 273 8.02 -6.81 7.88
C ASN A 273 8.01 -5.31 8.17
N TYR A 274 9.13 -4.61 8.04
CA TYR A 274 9.20 -3.18 8.33
C TYR A 274 8.45 -2.36 7.30
N LEU A 275 8.54 -2.74 6.02
CA LEU A 275 7.74 -2.14 4.96
C LEU A 275 6.25 -2.43 5.17
N ASP A 276 5.91 -3.66 5.54
CA ASP A 276 4.52 -4.04 5.84
C ASP A 276 3.96 -3.26 7.04
N ILE A 277 4.75 -3.10 8.12
CA ILE A 277 4.38 -2.29 9.28
C ILE A 277 4.18 -0.83 8.87
N ALA A 278 5.14 -0.23 8.17
CA ALA A 278 5.05 1.16 7.75
C ALA A 278 3.82 1.40 6.86
N ALA A 279 3.55 0.48 5.92
CA ALA A 279 2.42 0.56 5.02
C ALA A 279 1.07 0.37 5.74
N LEU A 280 0.99 -0.52 6.74
CA LEU A 280 -0.19 -0.69 7.58
C LEU A 280 -0.41 0.51 8.49
N SER A 281 0.64 1.03 9.13
CA SER A 281 0.60 2.23 9.97
C SER A 281 0.14 3.46 9.17
N ALA A 282 0.65 3.66 7.96
CA ALA A 282 0.21 4.72 7.07
C ALA A 282 -1.30 4.65 6.76
N ARG A 283 -1.82 3.44 6.48
CA ARG A 283 -3.25 3.23 6.26
C ARG A 283 -4.07 3.47 7.53
N GLN A 284 -3.57 3.10 8.70
CA GLN A 284 -4.24 3.42 9.96
C GLN A 284 -4.35 4.93 10.19
N VAL A 285 -3.28 5.69 9.93
CA VAL A 285 -3.31 7.16 10.04
C VAL A 285 -4.35 7.75 9.08
N LEU A 286 -4.33 7.37 7.79
CA LEU A 286 -5.29 7.86 6.81
C LEU A 286 -6.74 7.46 7.17
N GLY A 287 -6.96 6.22 7.59
CA GLY A 287 -8.28 5.73 8.00
C GLY A 287 -8.82 6.43 9.24
N ALA A 288 -7.95 6.92 10.11
CA ALA A 288 -8.31 7.69 11.30
C ALA A 288 -8.58 9.17 11.01
N THR A 289 -8.25 9.68 9.83
CA THR A 289 -8.38 11.12 9.51
C THR A 289 -9.49 11.43 8.53
N SER A 290 -10.11 12.61 8.66
CA SER A 290 -11.10 13.13 7.73
C SER A 290 -10.92 14.63 7.52
N PHE A 291 -10.90 15.06 6.26
CA PHE A 291 -10.95 16.47 5.91
C PHE A 291 -12.36 17.06 6.11
N SER A 292 -12.40 18.36 6.38
CA SER A 292 -13.61 19.17 6.55
C SER A 292 -13.38 20.62 6.09
N ASP A 293 -14.44 21.42 6.20
CA ASP A 293 -14.51 22.82 5.76
C ASP A 293 -14.43 22.97 4.23
N THR A 294 -13.54 23.82 3.70
CA THR A 294 -13.48 24.11 2.25
C THR A 294 -12.16 23.68 1.64
N PRO A 295 -12.09 23.42 0.32
CA PRO A 295 -10.81 23.14 -0.34
C PRO A 295 -9.78 24.28 -0.21
N GLN A 296 -10.23 25.51 0.02
CA GLN A 296 -9.38 26.68 0.19
C GLN A 296 -8.85 26.81 1.63
N ASN A 297 -9.64 26.41 2.63
CA ASN A 297 -9.28 26.39 4.04
C ASN A 297 -9.64 25.02 4.62
N PRO A 298 -8.87 23.96 4.33
CA PRO A 298 -9.20 22.63 4.81
C PRO A 298 -8.78 22.47 6.27
N ILE A 299 -9.64 21.82 7.06
CA ILE A 299 -9.30 21.35 8.40
C ILE A 299 -9.23 19.83 8.38
N LEU A 300 -8.30 19.24 9.14
CA LEU A 300 -8.15 17.80 9.28
C LEU A 300 -8.52 17.37 10.69
N PHE A 301 -9.41 16.39 10.81
CA PHE A 301 -9.81 15.82 12.09
C PHE A 301 -9.41 14.36 12.21
N LEU A 302 -8.92 13.96 13.38
CA LEU A 302 -8.58 12.59 13.72
C LEU A 302 -9.65 11.97 14.64
N LYS A 303 -9.98 10.71 14.40
CA LYS A 303 -10.79 9.85 15.28
C LYS A 303 -9.93 8.71 15.81
N GLU A 304 -9.99 8.47 17.11
CA GLU A 304 -9.39 7.27 17.69
C GLU A 304 -10.18 6.02 17.32
N MET A 305 -9.49 5.04 16.74
CA MET A 305 -10.09 3.85 16.17
C MET A 305 -9.84 2.61 17.03
N ARG A 306 -10.23 2.62 18.31
CA ARG A 306 -10.40 1.37 19.07
C ARG A 306 -11.18 1.47 20.39
N SER A 307 -10.85 2.43 21.26
CA SER A 307 -11.29 2.35 22.66
C SER A 307 -12.68 2.98 22.87
N ASN A 308 -12.77 4.30 22.72
CA ASN A 308 -13.96 5.09 23.05
C ASN A 308 -14.38 6.01 21.91
N GLY A 309 -13.57 6.13 20.84
CA GLY A 309 -13.87 6.95 19.67
C GLY A 309 -13.74 8.44 19.89
N ASN A 310 -12.93 8.85 20.87
CA ASN A 310 -12.54 10.24 21.10
C ASN A 310 -11.90 10.84 19.84
N SER A 311 -11.88 12.17 19.77
CA SER A 311 -11.42 12.90 18.59
C SER A 311 -10.26 13.81 18.92
N GLN A 312 -9.37 14.04 17.96
CA GLN A 312 -8.26 15.00 18.09
C GLN A 312 -7.43 14.79 19.34
N ILE A 313 -7.19 13.51 19.66
CA ILE A 313 -6.47 13.09 20.86
C ILE A 313 -4.98 13.33 20.67
N VAL A 314 -4.36 14.09 21.57
CA VAL A 314 -2.95 14.52 21.43
C VAL A 314 -1.97 13.34 21.48
N ASP A 315 -2.18 12.37 22.36
CA ASP A 315 -1.34 11.17 22.48
C ASP A 315 -1.56 10.15 21.36
N VAL A 316 -2.57 10.33 20.50
CA VAL A 316 -2.74 9.60 19.23
C VAL A 316 -2.14 10.39 18.06
N ILE A 317 -2.23 11.73 18.10
CA ILE A 317 -1.55 12.60 17.14
C ILE A 317 -0.04 12.43 17.26
N PHE A 318 0.51 12.32 18.46
CA PHE A 318 1.96 12.18 18.69
C PHE A 318 2.60 10.97 17.98
N PRO A 319 2.10 9.72 18.10
CA PRO A 319 2.62 8.58 17.34
C PRO A 319 2.28 8.64 15.85
N ALA A 320 1.20 9.31 15.44
CA ALA A 320 0.89 9.56 14.03
C ALA A 320 1.76 10.69 13.42
N PHE A 321 2.39 11.51 14.26
CA PHE A 321 3.11 12.72 13.88
C PHE A 321 4.09 12.50 12.74
N PRO A 322 4.94 11.44 12.70
CA PRO A 322 5.92 11.27 11.63
C PRO A 322 5.30 11.12 10.23
N PHE A 323 4.04 10.67 10.12
CA PHE A 323 3.36 10.47 8.85
C PHE A 323 3.08 11.79 8.11
N PHE A 324 2.65 12.83 8.83
CA PHE A 324 2.23 14.08 8.22
C PHE A 324 3.36 14.89 7.59
N PRO A 325 4.49 15.19 8.25
CA PRO A 325 5.61 15.89 7.62
C PRO A 325 6.27 15.06 6.52
N TYR A 326 6.17 13.72 6.58
CA TYR A 326 6.63 12.85 5.51
C TYR A 326 5.73 12.94 4.26
N THR A 327 4.41 13.03 4.43
CA THR A 327 3.45 13.05 3.31
C THR A 327 3.13 14.46 2.83
N ASN A 328 2.61 15.31 3.72
CA ASN A 328 2.34 16.72 3.48
C ASN A 328 2.36 17.48 4.82
N PRO A 329 3.38 18.32 5.08
CA PRO A 329 3.49 19.03 6.35
C PRO A 329 2.32 20.00 6.62
N GLY A 330 1.61 20.46 5.57
CA GLY A 330 0.40 21.26 5.74
C GLY A 330 -0.73 20.50 6.45
N TRP A 331 -0.80 19.18 6.29
CA TRP A 331 -1.81 18.37 6.97
C TRP A 331 -1.60 18.31 8.47
N LEU A 332 -0.35 18.37 8.93
CA LEU A 332 -0.05 18.49 10.35
C LEU A 332 -0.58 19.82 10.90
N ALA A 333 -0.44 20.92 10.14
CA ALA A 333 -0.99 22.21 10.55
C ALA A 333 -2.52 22.14 10.66
N TYR A 334 -3.20 21.61 9.63
CA TYR A 334 -4.66 21.43 9.63
C TYR A 334 -5.15 20.51 10.76
N LEU A 335 -4.33 19.53 11.15
CA LEU A 335 -4.64 18.61 12.24
C LEU A 335 -4.51 19.26 13.63
N LEU A 336 -3.54 20.15 13.80
CA LEU A 336 -3.29 20.83 15.08
C LEU A 336 -4.15 22.08 15.26
N GLU A 337 -4.63 22.69 14.18
CA GLU A 337 -5.38 23.94 14.20
C GLU A 337 -6.60 23.93 15.14
N PRO A 338 -7.47 22.90 15.15
CA PRO A 338 -8.61 22.87 16.08
C PRO A 338 -8.21 22.87 17.56
N LEU A 339 -7.10 22.20 17.91
CA LEU A 339 -6.58 22.18 19.27
C LEU A 339 -6.03 23.54 19.68
N LEU A 340 -5.26 24.17 18.78
CA LEU A 340 -4.66 25.48 19.01
C LEU A 340 -5.71 26.57 19.11
N GLU A 341 -6.69 26.60 18.20
CA GLU A 341 -7.81 27.55 18.23
C GLU A 341 -8.55 27.46 19.57
N HIS A 342 -8.82 26.24 20.02
CA HIS A 342 -9.54 26.01 21.26
C HIS A 342 -8.76 26.43 22.51
N ILE A 343 -7.49 26.04 22.62
CA ILE A 343 -6.62 26.44 23.73
C ILE A 343 -6.46 27.97 23.78
N LEU A 344 -6.29 28.62 22.62
CA LEU A 344 -6.12 30.08 22.53
C LEU A 344 -7.43 30.85 22.79
N SER A 345 -8.59 30.20 22.74
CA SER A 345 -9.88 30.83 23.04
C SER A 345 -10.05 31.20 24.52
N GLY A 346 -9.25 30.59 25.41
CA GLY A 346 -9.34 30.79 26.86
C GLY A 346 -10.52 30.06 27.52
N GLN A 347 -11.23 29.19 26.80
CA GLN A 347 -12.36 28.41 27.32
C GLN A 347 -11.91 27.18 28.12
N TYR A 348 -10.70 26.69 27.89
CA TYR A 348 -10.13 25.56 28.61
C TYR A 348 -9.40 26.04 29.88
N PRO A 349 -9.79 25.59 31.09
CA PRO A 349 -9.33 26.20 32.35
C PRO A 349 -7.97 25.68 32.86
N ASN A 350 -7.43 24.60 32.28
CA ASN A 350 -6.17 23.99 32.74
C ASN A 350 -4.94 24.65 32.07
N LEU A 351 -3.79 24.56 32.74
CA LEU A 351 -2.52 25.17 32.29
C LEU A 351 -1.64 24.22 31.44
N TYR A 352 -2.14 23.05 31.10
CA TYR A 352 -1.49 22.04 30.26
C TYR A 352 -2.30 21.81 28.98
N THR A 353 -1.77 21.05 28.02
CA THR A 353 -2.49 20.75 26.78
C THR A 353 -3.70 19.86 27.06
N MET A 354 -4.84 20.17 26.45
CA MET A 354 -6.02 19.31 26.54
C MET A 354 -5.75 17.92 25.92
N HIS A 355 -6.29 16.87 26.53
CA HIS A 355 -6.19 15.51 25.97
C HIS A 355 -6.95 15.40 24.64
N ASP A 356 -8.20 15.86 24.63
CA ASP A 356 -9.08 15.93 23.47
C ASP A 356 -10.06 17.12 23.63
N PRO A 357 -10.56 17.71 22.53
CA PRO A 357 -11.57 18.77 22.56
C PRO A 357 -13.02 18.23 22.70
N GLY A 358 -13.21 16.97 23.07
CA GLY A 358 -14.54 16.42 23.36
C GLY A 358 -14.63 14.89 23.31
N THR A 359 -15.71 14.39 23.92
CA THR A 359 -15.86 12.99 24.34
C THR A 359 -16.10 11.96 23.22
N HIS A 360 -16.43 12.35 21.98
CA HIS A 360 -16.59 11.39 20.87
C HIS A 360 -16.65 12.05 19.49
N PHE A 361 -15.99 11.50 18.48
CA PHE A 361 -16.13 11.97 17.09
C PHE A 361 -17.55 11.73 16.53
N PRO A 362 -18.22 12.71 15.91
CA PRO A 362 -17.68 13.98 15.41
C PRO A 362 -17.98 15.17 16.32
N LYS A 363 -18.32 14.94 17.58
CA LYS A 363 -18.74 15.95 18.56
C LYS A 363 -17.57 16.38 19.45
N MET A 364 -17.01 17.54 19.14
CA MET A 364 -15.96 18.19 19.93
C MET A 364 -16.60 19.35 20.69
N THR A 365 -17.34 19.04 21.76
CA THR A 365 -18.16 20.01 22.51
C THR A 365 -17.45 20.59 23.75
N ASP A 366 -16.13 20.49 23.82
CA ASP A 366 -15.28 21.02 24.89
C ASP A 366 -15.43 20.32 26.26
N HIS A 367 -14.43 20.53 27.12
CA HIS A 367 -14.37 20.29 28.55
C HIS A 367 -14.20 21.64 29.27
N VAL A 368 -15.20 22.52 29.19
CA VAL A 368 -15.20 23.86 29.83
C VAL A 368 -14.98 23.81 31.35
N ASP A 369 -15.25 22.66 31.97
CA ASP A 369 -15.05 22.40 33.39
C ASP A 369 -13.63 21.90 33.72
N GLY A 370 -12.79 21.65 32.71
CA GLY A 370 -11.42 21.17 32.85
C GLY A 370 -11.31 19.69 33.23
N ASN A 371 -12.40 18.92 33.12
CA ASN A 371 -12.44 17.50 33.51
C ASN A 371 -12.16 16.56 32.33
N ASP A 372 -11.25 16.94 31.43
CA ASP A 372 -10.72 16.03 30.44
C ASP A 372 -9.76 15.01 31.06
N GLU A 373 -9.33 14.01 30.28
CA GLU A 373 -8.41 12.99 30.78
C GLU A 373 -7.07 13.63 31.17
N TYR A 374 -6.63 13.39 32.41
CA TYR A 374 -5.41 14.01 32.93
C TYR A 374 -4.17 13.48 32.20
N MET A 375 -3.63 14.28 31.29
CA MET A 375 -2.41 13.98 30.54
C MET A 375 -1.44 15.17 30.53
N PRO A 376 -0.61 15.34 31.58
CA PRO A 376 0.46 16.34 31.57
C PRO A 376 1.62 15.83 30.69
N VAL A 377 1.50 15.98 29.37
CA VAL A 377 2.61 15.80 28.41
C VAL A 377 3.47 17.04 28.28
#